data_AF-A0A658NGK8-F1
#
_entry.id   AF-A0A658NGK8-F1
#
_cell.length_a   1.000
_cell.length_b   1.000
_cell.length_c   1.000
_cell.angle_alpha   90.00
_cell.angle_beta   90.00
_cell.angle_gamma   90.00
#
_symmetry.space_group_name_H-M   'P 1'
#
loop_
_entity.id
_entity.type
_entity.pdbx_description
1 polymer ?
#
loop_
_entity_poly.entity_id
_entity_poly.type
_entity_poly.pdbx_seq_one_letter_code
_entity_poly.pdbx_strand_id
1 'polypeptide(L)' 'GFDPLHDEGVAYAEKLQAAGVPVTLVRHNALPHAWVTMVGVVPPARAAMDEPCALVRKALHA' A
#
# COMPACT_ATOMS: atom_id res chain seq x y z
N GLY A 1 -5.09 6.95 -8.11
CA GLY A 1 -4.28 6.15 -9.06
C GLY A 1 -5.18 5.54 -10.11
N PHE A 2 -4.88 4.33 -10.57
CA PHE A 2 -5.72 3.58 -11.52
C PHE A 2 -6.41 2.38 -10.85
N ASP A 3 -6.65 2.49 -9.55
CA ASP A 3 -7.35 1.47 -8.75
C ASP A 3 -8.76 1.99 -8.42
N PRO A 4 -9.83 1.32 -8.86
CA PRO A 4 -11.20 1.72 -8.52
C PRO A 4 -11.49 1.64 -7.02
N LEU A 5 -10.67 0.90 -6.24
CA LEU A 5 -10.83 0.74 -4.80
C LEU A 5 -10.05 1.77 -3.97
N HIS A 6 -9.52 2.82 -4.64
CA HIS A 6 -8.65 3.79 -3.97
C HIS A 6 -9.35 4.47 -2.80
N ASP A 7 -10.57 4.96 -3.05
CA ASP A 7 -11.29 5.79 -2.07
C ASP A 7 -11.73 4.95 -0.86
N GLU A 8 -12.13 3.69 -1.04
CA GLU A 8 -12.44 2.79 0.07
C GLU A 8 -11.20 2.48 0.92
N GLY A 9 -10.04 2.31 0.28
CA GLY A 9 -8.77 2.11 0.99
C GLY A 9 -8.39 3.32 1.85
N VAL A 10 -8.58 4.54 1.32
CA VAL A 10 -8.36 5.79 2.07
C VAL A 10 -9.35 5.89 3.23
N ALA A 11 -10.65 5.67 2.98
CA ALA A 11 -11.68 5.75 4.01
C ALA A 11 -11.46 4.72 5.14
N TYR A 12 -10.93 3.54 4.83
CA TYR A 12 -10.60 2.54 5.85
C TYR A 12 -9.41 2.97 6.72
N ALA A 13 -8.35 3.52 6.10
CA ALA A 13 -7.21 4.06 6.83
C ALA A 13 -7.63 5.20 7.78
N GLU A 14 -8.50 6.10 7.34
CA GLU A 14 -9.06 7.18 8.16
C GLU A 14 -9.87 6.64 9.34
N LYS A 15 -10.71 5.62 9.12
CA LYS A 15 -11.48 4.97 10.20
C LYS A 15 -10.57 4.32 11.25
N LEU A 16 -9.50 3.66 10.82
CA LEU A 16 -8.51 3.05 11.72
C LEU A 16 -7.79 4.12 12.54
N GLN A 17 -7.37 5.23 11.90
CA GLN A 17 -6.74 6.36 12.59
C GLN A 17 -7.67 6.99 13.62
N ALA A 18 -8.94 7.20 13.27
CA ALA A 18 -9.96 7.73 14.19
C ALA A 18 -10.21 6.80 15.40
N ALA A 19 -10.01 5.49 15.22
CA ALA A 19 -10.08 4.51 16.30
C ALA A 19 -8.78 4.41 17.14
N GLY A 20 -7.78 5.25 16.88
CA GLY A 20 -6.50 5.24 17.60
C GLY A 20 -5.54 4.11 17.19
N VAL A 21 -5.82 3.41 16.09
CA VAL A 21 -4.93 2.38 15.56
C VAL A 21 -3.75 3.05 14.87
N PRO A 22 -2.49 2.64 15.14
CA PRO A 22 -1.34 3.10 14.37
C PRO A 22 -1.48 2.67 12.89
N VAL A 23 -1.49 3.64 11.97
CA VAL A 23 -1.72 3.39 10.54
C VAL A 23 -0.64 4.07 9.71
N THR A 24 -0.12 3.35 8.73
CA THR A 24 0.67 3.91 7.62
C THR A 24 -0.10 3.71 6.32
N LEU A 25 -0.42 4.80 5.62
CA LEU A 25 -1.09 4.76 4.31
C LEU A 25 -0.11 5.18 3.22
N VAL A 26 0.24 4.25 2.33
CA VAL A 26 1.10 4.49 1.17
C VAL A 26 0.25 4.46 -0.09
N ARG A 27 0.44 5.45 -0.98
CA ARG A 27 -0.33 5.57 -2.24
C ARG A 27 0.60 5.44 -3.45
N HIS A 28 0.48 4.35 -4.20
CA HIS A 28 1.18 4.16 -5.46
C HIS A 28 0.32 4.66 -6.64
N ASN A 29 0.30 5.98 -6.85
CA ASN A 29 -0.63 6.63 -7.79
C ASN A 29 -0.47 6.21 -9.27
N ALA A 30 0.70 5.70 -9.66
CA ALA A 30 0.99 5.27 -11.02
C ALA A 30 0.65 3.80 -11.31
N LEU A 31 0.23 3.02 -10.31
CA LEU A 31 -0.03 1.59 -10.46
C LEU A 31 -1.54 1.27 -10.53
N PRO A 32 -1.94 0.26 -11.31
CA PRO A 32 -3.32 -0.21 -11.37
C PRO A 32 -3.65 -1.09 -10.16
N HIS A 33 -4.93 -1.41 -10.01
CA HIS A 33 -5.37 -2.46 -9.09
C HIS A 33 -4.57 -3.76 -9.31
N ALA A 34 -4.28 -4.47 -8.23
CA ALA A 34 -3.56 -5.74 -8.22
C ALA A 34 -2.12 -5.72 -8.75
N TRP A 35 -1.45 -4.56 -8.86
CA TRP A 35 -0.05 -4.47 -9.30
C TRP A 35 0.92 -5.38 -8.54
N VAL A 36 0.61 -5.75 -7.29
CA VAL A 36 1.41 -6.64 -6.44
C VAL A 36 1.62 -8.03 -7.06
N THR A 37 0.71 -8.49 -7.92
CA THR A 37 0.83 -9.78 -8.61
C THR A 37 1.74 -9.70 -9.84
N MET A 38 2.12 -8.48 -10.25
CA MET A 38 2.87 -8.20 -11.46
C MET A 38 4.36 -7.94 -11.19
N VAL A 39 4.83 -8.04 -9.95
CA VAL A 39 6.21 -7.70 -9.54
C VAL A 39 7.31 -8.48 -10.28
N GLY A 40 6.98 -9.65 -10.84
CA GLY A 40 7.90 -10.46 -11.64
C GLY A 40 8.07 -9.99 -13.09
N VAL A 41 7.15 -9.15 -13.59
CA VAL A 41 7.06 -8.80 -15.02
C VAL A 41 6.96 -7.30 -15.29
N VAL A 42 6.43 -6.50 -14.36
CA VAL A 42 6.26 -5.05 -14.50
C VAL A 42 7.31 -4.33 -13.62
N PRO A 43 8.32 -3.65 -14.21
CA PRO A 43 9.40 -3.03 -13.43
C PRO A 43 8.92 -1.98 -12.41
N PRO A 44 7.96 -1.09 -12.73
CA PRO A 44 7.39 -0.17 -11.73
C PRO A 44 6.74 -0.88 -10.53
N ALA A 45 6.07 -2.03 -10.75
CA ALA A 45 5.49 -2.83 -9.67
C ALA A 45 6.58 -3.43 -8.78
N ARG A 46 7.68 -3.91 -9.38
CA ARG A 46 8.84 -4.41 -8.63
C ARG A 46 9.45 -3.33 -7.74
N ALA A 47 9.71 -2.15 -8.30
CA ALA A 47 10.26 -1.03 -7.54
C ALA A 47 9.34 -0.58 -6.39
N ALA A 48 8.03 -0.62 -6.60
CA ALA A 48 7.06 -0.25 -5.57
C ALA A 48 6.95 -1.26 -4.41
N MET A 49 7.35 -2.53 -4.61
CA MET A 49 7.25 -3.56 -3.57
C MET A 49 8.26 -3.39 -2.43
N ASP A 50 9.37 -2.69 -2.66
CA ASP A 50 10.42 -2.49 -1.65
C ASP A 50 9.90 -1.74 -0.41
N GLU A 51 9.02 -0.75 -0.60
CA GLU A 51 8.48 0.09 0.47
C GLU A 51 7.52 -0.68 1.41
N PRO A 52 6.47 -1.37 0.92
CA PRO A 52 5.62 -2.24 1.76
C PRO A 52 6.42 -3.32 2.51
N CYS A 53 7.39 -3.97 1.86
CA CYS A 53 8.24 -4.97 2.51
C CYS A 53 9.08 -4.36 3.64
N ALA A 54 9.60 -3.14 3.46
CA ALA A 54 10.34 -2.43 4.51
C ALA A 54 9.44 -2.05 5.71
N LEU A 55 8.21 -1.61 5.44
CA LEU A 55 7.23 -1.28 6.48
C LEU A 55 6.83 -2.49 7.31
N VAL A 56 6.55 -3.63 6.65
CA VAL A 56 6.23 -4.89 7.35
C VAL A 56 7.41 -5.35 8.20
N ARG A 57 8.63 -5.35 7.63
CA ARG A 57 9.85 -5.70 8.39
C ARG A 57 10.01 -4.81 9.63
N LYS A 58 9.82 -3.50 9.49
CA LYS A 58 9.89 -2.57 10.63
C LYS A 58 8.83 -2.89 11.68
N ALA A 59 7.59 -3.15 11.27
CA ALA A 59 6.49 -3.42 12.19
C ALA A 59 6.66 -4.73 12.98
N LEU A 60 7.30 -5.74 12.39
CA LEU A 60 7.53 -7.04 13.03
C LEU A 60 8.78 -7.08 13.93
N HIS A 61 9.65 -6.06 13.83
CA HIS A 61 10.89 -5.97 14.61
C HIS A 61 10.94 -4.71 15.50
N ALA A 62 9.81 -4.03 15.69
CA ALA A 62 9.66 -2.86 16.55
C ALA A 62 9.41 -3.26 18.01
#